data_AF-A0A177EI23-F1
#
_entry.id   AF-A0A177EI23-F1
#
_cell.length_a   1.000
_cell.length_b   1.000
_cell.length_c   1.000
_cell.angle_alpha   90.00
_cell.angle_beta   90.00
_cell.angle_gamma   90.00
#
_symmetry.space_group_name_H-M   'P 1'
#
loop_
_entity.id
_entity.type
_entity.pdbx_description
1 polymer ?
#
loop_
_entity_poly.entity_id
_entity_poly.type
_entity_poly.pdbx_seq_one_letter_code
_entity_poly.pdbx_strand_id
1 'polypeptide(L)'
;MWKQLSAAKIVFLVLLPCIAYCAEALAPIPPLPHIVSPYIKQTIKFFGRCRSSSFPNRLETIQAGEEVHLLKRQAQPMAIALHKLTLRSVPEKLVPGIEFSSLLIKAATRSTYRPFRPAVMDKILRAFGTICANRLELWNIDTNGSIRGVNIIQTLTQVLSPRLEPELTRTKCVLSIRSFRIFGNDLPVIRWFQNQVDMSSCQINLMIRGPFSLDNRVSSGLTLRLL
;
A
#
# COMPACT_ATOMS: atom_id res chain seq x y z
N MET A 1 12.86 62.21 35.89
CA MET A 1 13.67 61.05 35.40
C MET A 1 12.96 59.69 35.51
N TRP A 2 12.19 59.39 36.56
CA TRP A 2 11.59 58.06 36.75
C TRP A 2 10.43 57.70 35.79
N LYS A 3 9.70 58.69 35.26
CA LYS A 3 8.59 58.45 34.31
C LYS A 3 9.03 57.94 32.93
N GLN A 4 10.25 58.25 32.49
CA GLN A 4 10.76 57.77 31.19
C GLN A 4 11.23 56.31 31.22
N LEU A 5 11.73 55.82 32.36
CA LEU A 5 12.10 54.41 32.55
C LEU A 5 10.88 53.46 32.52
N SER A 6 9.69 53.96 32.87
CA SER A 6 8.45 53.20 32.86
C SER A 6 7.95 52.93 31.43
N ALA A 7 8.01 53.92 30.54
CA ALA A 7 7.51 53.79 29.18
C ALA A 7 8.34 52.82 28.33
N ALA A 8 9.67 52.86 28.48
CA ALA A 8 10.58 51.96 27.76
C ALA A 8 10.37 50.48 28.10
N LYS A 9 10.11 50.16 29.38
CA LYS A 9 9.83 48.79 29.82
C LYS A 9 8.52 48.24 29.26
N ILE A 10 7.48 49.08 29.18
CA ILE A 10 6.18 48.68 28.63
C ILE A 10 6.30 48.41 27.13
N VAL A 11 6.99 49.28 26.38
CA VAL A 11 7.24 49.07 24.94
C VAL A 11 8.03 47.78 24.70
N PHE A 12 9.05 47.50 25.51
CA PHE A 12 9.86 46.28 25.38
C PHE A 12 9.06 45.00 25.68
N LEU A 13 8.18 45.03 26.69
CA LEU A 13 7.31 43.91 27.05
C LEU A 13 6.29 43.57 25.95
N VAL A 14 5.81 44.57 25.20
CA VAL A 14 4.88 44.37 24.07
C VAL A 14 5.62 43.92 22.80
N LEU A 15 6.87 44.35 22.60
CA LEU A 15 7.66 43.95 21.42
C LEU A 15 8.20 42.52 21.49
N LEU A 16 8.52 42.01 22.68
CA LEU A 16 9.06 40.66 22.88
C LEU A 16 8.18 39.54 22.28
N PRO A 17 6.84 39.50 22.51
CA PRO A 17 5.95 38.52 21.89
C PRO A 17 5.89 38.64 20.37
N CYS A 18 5.92 39.86 19.82
CA CYS A 18 5.95 40.06 18.37
C CYS A 18 7.25 39.52 17.75
N ILE A 19 8.40 39.76 18.40
CA ILE A 19 9.69 39.23 17.93
C ILE A 19 9.72 37.70 18.05
N ALA A 20 9.20 37.13 19.14
CA ALA A 20 9.11 35.68 19.31
C ALA A 20 8.20 35.02 18.26
N TYR A 21 7.03 35.62 17.98
CA TYR A 21 6.11 35.17 16.95
C TYR A 21 6.72 35.29 15.54
N CYS A 22 7.44 36.37 15.25
CA CYS A 22 8.16 36.54 13.99
C CYS A 22 9.34 35.56 13.83
N ALA A 23 10.03 35.23 14.92
CA ALA A 23 11.13 34.26 14.90
C ALA A 23 10.62 32.83 14.66
N GLU A 24 9.47 32.46 15.22
CA GLU A 24 8.85 31.15 15.01
C GLU A 24 8.29 31.00 13.59
N ALA A 25 7.79 32.08 12.98
CA ALA A 25 7.39 32.10 11.56
C ALA A 25 8.57 31.95 10.58
N LEU A 26 9.80 32.19 11.03
CA LEU A 26 11.03 32.02 10.26
C LEU A 26 11.73 30.68 10.53
N ALA A 27 11.18 29.85 11.44
CA ALA A 27 11.74 28.53 11.69
C ALA A 27 11.76 27.73 10.37
N PRO A 28 12.92 27.16 9.97
CA PRO A 28 12.99 26.32 8.79
C PRO A 28 11.96 25.20 8.90
N ILE A 29 11.05 25.12 7.93
CA ILE A 29 10.09 24.02 7.86
C ILE A 29 10.91 22.73 7.89
N PRO A 30 10.68 21.83 8.87
CA PRO A 30 11.46 20.61 8.96
C PRO A 30 11.33 19.85 7.63
N PRO A 31 12.45 19.32 7.09
CA PRO A 31 12.43 18.67 5.79
C PRO A 31 11.40 17.55 5.81
N LEU A 32 10.54 17.55 4.79
CA LEU A 32 9.53 16.51 4.66
C LEU A 32 10.22 15.13 4.60
N PRO A 33 9.74 14.14 5.38
CA PRO A 33 10.30 12.80 5.33
C PRO A 33 10.24 12.25 3.91
N HIS A 34 11.40 11.92 3.36
CA HIS A 34 11.54 11.38 2.02
C HIS A 34 12.38 10.10 2.04
N ILE A 35 12.27 9.33 0.95
CA ILE A 35 12.94 8.05 0.78
C ILE A 35 13.98 8.21 -0.32
N VAL A 36 15.23 7.86 0.02
CA VAL A 36 16.33 7.68 -0.92
C VAL A 36 16.40 6.18 -1.24
N SER A 37 16.33 5.82 -2.52
CA SER A 37 16.41 4.42 -2.93
C SER A 37 16.80 4.29 -4.41
N PRO A 38 17.62 3.28 -4.77
CA PRO A 38 17.94 3.01 -6.18
C PRO A 38 16.70 2.58 -7.00
N TYR A 39 15.60 2.19 -6.33
CA TYR A 39 14.39 1.66 -6.99
C TYR A 39 13.33 2.74 -7.30
N ILE A 40 13.63 4.03 -7.13
CA ILE A 40 12.65 5.12 -7.33
C ILE A 40 12.10 5.13 -8.75
N LYS A 41 12.98 5.15 -9.76
CA LYS A 41 12.58 5.25 -11.18
C LYS A 41 11.66 4.08 -11.59
N GLN A 42 11.97 2.85 -11.18
CA GLN A 42 11.15 1.68 -11.51
C GLN A 42 9.82 1.67 -10.75
N THR A 43 9.80 2.16 -9.51
CA THR A 43 8.58 2.26 -8.70
C THR A 43 7.61 3.28 -9.29
N ILE A 44 8.12 4.46 -9.69
CA ILE A 44 7.35 5.47 -10.43
C ILE A 44 6.77 4.87 -11.72
N LYS A 45 7.59 4.15 -12.49
CA LYS A 45 7.15 3.48 -13.73
C LYS A 45 6.06 2.43 -13.48
N PHE A 46 6.19 1.64 -12.41
CA PHE A 46 5.20 0.62 -12.03
C PHE A 46 3.83 1.26 -11.71
N PHE A 47 3.79 2.28 -10.86
CA PHE A 47 2.54 2.97 -10.52
C PHE A 47 1.95 3.74 -11.71
N GLY A 48 2.81 4.36 -12.54
CA GLY A 48 2.40 5.02 -13.77
C GLY A 48 1.70 4.09 -14.77
N ARG A 49 2.09 2.81 -14.85
CA ARG A 49 1.37 1.80 -15.66
C ARG A 49 -0.05 1.52 -15.16
N CYS A 50 -0.28 1.67 -13.87
CA CYS A 50 -1.58 1.45 -13.26
C CYS A 50 -2.52 2.68 -13.33
N ARG A 51 -2.05 3.81 -13.89
CA ARG A 51 -2.83 5.05 -14.04
C ARG A 51 -4.17 4.82 -14.73
N SER A 52 -5.19 5.53 -14.27
CA SER A 52 -6.54 5.60 -14.85
C SER A 52 -7.11 7.01 -14.62
N SER A 53 -8.28 7.31 -15.19
CA SER A 53 -8.96 8.58 -14.95
C SER A 53 -9.33 8.78 -13.47
N SER A 54 -9.78 7.71 -12.78
CA SER A 54 -10.15 7.75 -11.36
C SER A 54 -8.95 7.66 -10.40
N PHE A 55 -7.81 7.14 -10.87
CA PHE A 55 -6.61 6.94 -10.05
C PHE A 55 -5.39 7.38 -10.85
N PRO A 56 -4.89 8.62 -10.66
CA PRO A 56 -3.76 9.13 -11.43
C PRO A 56 -2.47 8.35 -11.15
N ASN A 57 -2.36 7.74 -9.97
CA ASN A 57 -1.21 6.96 -9.51
C ASN A 57 0.13 7.69 -9.66
N ARG A 58 0.13 9.00 -9.42
CA ARG A 58 1.34 9.81 -9.44
C ARG A 58 1.92 9.83 -8.04
N LEU A 59 3.03 9.14 -7.83
CA LEU A 59 3.76 9.23 -6.57
C LEU A 59 4.26 10.67 -6.37
N GLU A 60 4.10 11.16 -5.14
CA GLU A 60 4.59 12.46 -4.70
C GLU A 60 6.11 12.39 -4.54
N THR A 61 6.78 13.33 -5.17
CA THR A 61 8.24 13.43 -5.24
C THR A 61 8.69 14.80 -4.78
N ILE A 62 9.91 14.88 -4.23
CA ILE A 62 10.62 16.13 -4.00
C ILE A 62 11.92 16.14 -4.79
N GLN A 63 12.34 17.33 -5.20
CA GLN A 63 13.66 17.55 -5.79
C GLN A 63 14.59 18.00 -4.68
N ALA A 64 15.69 17.26 -4.44
CA ALA A 64 16.76 17.69 -3.54
C ALA A 64 18.07 17.72 -4.34
N GLY A 65 18.52 18.93 -4.70
CA GLY A 65 19.59 19.09 -5.68
C GLY A 65 19.18 18.53 -7.05
N GLU A 66 19.99 17.65 -7.62
CA GLU A 66 19.75 17.02 -8.93
C GLU A 66 18.97 15.70 -8.84
N GLU A 67 18.72 15.20 -7.62
CA GLU A 67 18.05 13.93 -7.40
C GLU A 67 16.56 14.09 -7.09
N VAL A 68 15.78 13.12 -7.60
CA VAL A 68 14.35 12.99 -7.33
C VAL A 68 14.17 11.96 -6.21
N HIS A 69 13.61 12.40 -5.09
CA HIS A 69 13.25 11.53 -3.97
C HIS A 69 11.73 11.33 -3.91
N LEU A 70 11.29 10.21 -3.32
CA LEU A 70 9.88 9.98 -3.04
C LEU A 70 9.54 10.55 -1.67
N LEU A 71 8.42 11.26 -1.55
CA LEU A 71 7.89 11.53 -0.22
C LEU A 71 7.52 10.21 0.45
N LYS A 72 7.86 10.08 1.75
CA LYS A 72 7.57 8.85 2.48
C LYS A 72 6.06 8.60 2.54
N ARG A 73 5.29 9.65 2.80
CA ARG A 73 3.82 9.61 2.85
C ARG A 73 3.24 10.03 1.51
N GLN A 74 2.27 9.24 1.05
CA GLN A 74 1.54 9.47 -0.20
C GLN A 74 0.09 9.78 0.16
N ALA A 75 -0.31 11.05 0.03
CA ALA A 75 -1.62 11.52 0.47
C ALA A 75 -2.74 11.08 -0.48
N GLN A 76 -2.44 10.98 -1.78
CA GLN A 76 -3.42 10.56 -2.78
C GLN A 76 -3.66 9.03 -2.75
N PRO A 77 -4.92 8.57 -2.87
CA PRO A 77 -5.22 7.15 -3.05
C PRO A 77 -4.57 6.57 -4.30
N MET A 78 -3.96 5.40 -4.17
CA MET A 78 -3.28 4.67 -5.24
C MET A 78 -4.06 3.40 -5.59
N ALA A 79 -4.04 2.99 -6.86
CA ALA A 79 -4.66 1.75 -7.30
C ALA A 79 -3.74 0.85 -8.13
N ILE A 80 -3.63 -0.43 -7.79
CA ILE A 80 -2.96 -1.45 -8.58
C ILE A 80 -4.02 -2.16 -9.43
N ALA A 81 -3.94 -1.96 -10.73
CA ALA A 81 -4.87 -2.54 -11.71
C ALA A 81 -4.28 -3.84 -12.28
N LEU A 82 -4.62 -4.98 -11.67
CA LEU A 82 -4.01 -6.28 -11.99
C LEU A 82 -4.12 -6.66 -13.48
N HIS A 83 -5.21 -6.27 -14.15
CA HIS A 83 -5.43 -6.56 -15.57
C HIS A 83 -4.44 -5.87 -16.53
N LYS A 84 -3.77 -4.80 -16.07
CA LYS A 84 -2.73 -4.09 -16.83
C LYS A 84 -1.34 -4.69 -16.62
N LEU A 85 -1.20 -5.66 -15.71
CA LEU A 85 0.08 -6.18 -15.28
C LEU A 85 0.30 -7.60 -15.80
N THR A 86 1.56 -7.86 -16.15
CA THR A 86 2.12 -9.17 -16.48
C THR A 86 3.29 -9.47 -15.54
N LEU A 87 3.72 -10.73 -15.46
CA LEU A 87 4.88 -11.11 -14.65
C LEU A 87 6.14 -10.31 -14.99
N ARG A 88 6.35 -10.02 -16.29
CA ARG A 88 7.48 -9.19 -16.76
C ARG A 88 7.34 -7.72 -16.41
N SER A 89 6.12 -7.24 -16.18
CA SER A 89 5.85 -5.82 -15.90
C SER A 89 6.05 -5.43 -14.43
N VAL A 90 5.99 -6.41 -13.53
CA VAL A 90 6.19 -6.22 -12.10
C VAL A 90 7.70 -6.28 -11.81
N PRO A 91 8.29 -5.25 -11.20
CA PRO A 91 9.71 -5.27 -10.85
C PRO A 91 10.00 -6.30 -9.76
N GLU A 92 11.27 -6.62 -9.55
CA GLU A 92 11.69 -7.51 -8.46
C GLU A 92 11.54 -6.86 -7.08
N LYS A 93 11.75 -5.54 -7.01
CA LYS A 93 11.65 -4.73 -5.80
C LYS A 93 10.94 -3.41 -6.09
N LEU A 94 10.13 -2.95 -5.16
CA LEU A 94 9.64 -1.58 -5.11
C LEU A 94 10.40 -0.83 -4.01
N VAL A 95 10.33 0.50 -4.02
CA VAL A 95 10.92 1.30 -2.94
C VAL A 95 10.27 0.91 -1.61
N PRO A 96 11.03 0.43 -0.61
CA PRO A 96 10.47 0.06 0.68
C PRO A 96 10.09 1.31 1.49
N GLY A 97 9.15 1.16 2.41
CA GLY A 97 8.81 2.19 3.40
C GLY A 97 7.88 3.31 2.89
N ILE A 98 7.31 3.20 1.68
CA ILE A 98 6.25 4.09 1.22
C ILE A 98 5.00 3.88 2.08
N GLU A 99 4.47 4.96 2.66
CA GLU A 99 3.25 5.00 3.47
C GLU A 99 2.08 5.54 2.65
N PHE A 100 1.16 4.67 2.24
CA PHE A 100 -0.01 5.06 1.46
C PHE A 100 -1.18 5.52 2.33
N SER A 101 -1.86 6.60 1.97
CA SER A 101 -3.15 6.95 2.60
C SER A 101 -4.23 5.89 2.29
N SER A 102 -4.24 5.37 1.06
CA SER A 102 -5.09 4.28 0.63
C SER A 102 -4.46 3.56 -0.56
N LEU A 103 -4.39 2.24 -0.50
CA LEU A 103 -3.94 1.38 -1.59
C LEU A 103 -5.07 0.42 -1.98
N LEU A 104 -5.55 0.54 -3.21
CA LEU A 104 -6.58 -0.31 -3.77
C LEU A 104 -5.94 -1.32 -4.73
N ILE A 105 -6.15 -2.61 -4.52
CA ILE A 105 -5.75 -3.65 -5.47
C ILE A 105 -7.02 -4.22 -6.10
N LYS A 106 -7.15 -4.05 -7.42
CA LYS A 106 -8.38 -4.41 -8.13
C LYS A 106 -8.10 -5.20 -9.39
N ALA A 107 -9.02 -6.12 -9.70
CA ALA A 107 -9.07 -6.73 -11.01
C ALA A 107 -9.67 -5.76 -12.05
N ALA A 108 -9.87 -6.23 -13.27
CA ALA A 108 -10.54 -5.47 -14.31
C ALA A 108 -12.02 -5.22 -13.97
N THR A 109 -12.60 -4.18 -14.57
CA THR A 109 -14.04 -3.94 -14.51
C THR A 109 -14.80 -5.03 -15.28
N ARG A 110 -16.10 -5.21 -14.97
CA ARG A 110 -16.97 -6.24 -15.56
C ARG A 110 -16.95 -6.29 -17.09
N SER A 111 -16.65 -5.17 -17.76
CA SER A 111 -16.55 -5.09 -19.22
C SER A 111 -15.32 -5.79 -19.83
N THR A 112 -14.30 -6.11 -19.03
CA THR A 112 -13.04 -6.68 -19.50
C THR A 112 -12.71 -7.91 -18.67
N TYR A 113 -13.45 -9.00 -18.85
CA TYR A 113 -13.26 -10.22 -18.07
C TYR A 113 -11.89 -10.85 -18.37
N ARG A 114 -10.88 -10.44 -17.61
CA ARG A 114 -9.57 -11.09 -17.59
C ARG A 114 -9.46 -11.90 -16.30
N PRO A 115 -9.14 -13.20 -16.40
CA PRO A 115 -9.02 -14.04 -15.24
C PRO A 115 -7.93 -13.52 -14.31
N PHE A 116 -8.18 -13.61 -12.99
CA PHE A 116 -7.18 -13.34 -11.97
C PHE A 116 -5.93 -14.19 -12.23
N ARG A 117 -4.75 -13.56 -12.09
CA ARG A 117 -3.45 -14.21 -12.25
C ARG A 117 -2.73 -14.23 -10.90
N PRO A 118 -2.88 -15.30 -10.08
CA PRO A 118 -2.27 -15.39 -8.76
C PRO A 118 -0.77 -15.12 -8.77
N ALA A 119 -0.06 -15.59 -9.81
CA ALA A 119 1.39 -15.39 -9.94
C ALA A 119 1.79 -13.91 -10.09
N VAL A 120 0.97 -13.08 -10.75
CA VAL A 120 1.23 -11.63 -10.87
C VAL A 120 1.05 -10.97 -9.52
N MET A 121 -0.03 -11.31 -8.81
CA MET A 121 -0.31 -10.76 -7.48
C MET A 121 0.75 -11.18 -6.46
N ASP A 122 1.16 -12.44 -6.46
CA ASP A 122 2.27 -12.93 -5.64
C ASP A 122 3.56 -12.15 -5.90
N LYS A 123 3.92 -11.94 -7.18
CA LYS A 123 5.10 -11.15 -7.53
C LYS A 123 5.00 -9.70 -7.04
N ILE A 124 3.81 -9.11 -7.08
CA ILE A 124 3.58 -7.75 -6.55
C ILE A 124 3.80 -7.73 -5.03
N LEU A 125 3.20 -8.67 -4.29
CA LEU A 125 3.35 -8.77 -2.84
C LEU A 125 4.82 -8.94 -2.43
N ARG A 126 5.57 -9.79 -3.14
CA ARG A 126 7.02 -9.95 -2.92
C ARG A 126 7.81 -8.68 -3.25
N ALA A 127 7.47 -8.00 -4.35
CA ALA A 127 8.15 -6.77 -4.74
C ALA A 127 7.97 -5.64 -3.71
N PHE A 128 6.82 -5.60 -3.02
CA PHE A 128 6.63 -4.70 -1.88
C PHE A 128 7.48 -5.12 -0.68
N GLY A 129 7.49 -6.42 -0.34
CA GLY A 129 8.02 -6.92 0.91
C GLY A 129 7.12 -6.53 2.08
N THR A 130 7.02 -5.24 2.39
CA THR A 130 6.10 -4.67 3.37
C THR A 130 5.19 -3.64 2.72
N ILE A 131 3.89 -3.75 2.93
CA ILE A 131 2.90 -2.75 2.52
C ILE A 131 2.51 -1.90 3.74
N CYS A 132 2.91 -0.63 3.74
CA CYS A 132 2.51 0.34 4.75
C CYS A 132 1.36 1.20 4.22
N ALA A 133 0.17 1.12 4.80
CA ALA A 133 -0.97 1.93 4.34
C ALA A 133 -2.00 2.20 5.44
N ASN A 134 -2.60 3.40 5.48
CA ASN A 134 -3.74 3.62 6.38
C ASN A 134 -4.92 2.72 6.00
N ARG A 135 -5.14 2.51 4.70
CA ARG A 135 -6.17 1.60 4.19
C ARG A 135 -5.64 0.74 3.05
N LEU A 136 -5.89 -0.56 3.11
CA LEU A 136 -5.71 -1.49 2.01
C LEU A 136 -7.08 -2.02 1.58
N GLU A 137 -7.37 -2.03 0.29
CA GLU A 137 -8.63 -2.53 -0.26
C GLU A 137 -8.37 -3.58 -1.36
N LEU A 138 -9.04 -4.73 -1.30
CA LEU A 138 -9.09 -5.72 -2.39
C LEU A 138 -10.46 -5.68 -3.06
N TRP A 139 -10.51 -5.54 -4.39
CA TRP A 139 -11.77 -5.31 -5.10
C TRP A 139 -11.96 -6.21 -6.33
N ASN A 140 -13.08 -6.93 -6.36
CA ASN A 140 -13.57 -7.78 -7.46
C ASN A 140 -12.51 -8.71 -8.06
N ILE A 141 -11.68 -9.33 -7.23
CA ILE A 141 -10.76 -10.37 -7.69
C ILE A 141 -11.57 -11.67 -7.79
N ASP A 142 -11.76 -12.16 -9.01
CA ASP A 142 -12.56 -13.36 -9.32
C ASP A 142 -11.63 -14.51 -9.74
N THR A 143 -11.78 -15.67 -9.11
CA THR A 143 -11.01 -16.88 -9.42
C THR A 143 -11.73 -17.93 -10.25
N ASN A 144 -12.98 -17.69 -10.65
CA ASN A 144 -13.85 -18.67 -11.30
C ASN A 144 -13.21 -19.34 -12.54
N GLY A 145 -12.23 -18.71 -13.19
CA GLY A 145 -11.49 -19.30 -14.32
C GLY A 145 -10.13 -19.94 -13.99
N SER A 146 -9.51 -19.68 -12.82
CA SER A 146 -8.09 -20.00 -12.61
C SER A 146 -7.79 -21.01 -11.51
N ILE A 147 -8.53 -21.06 -10.39
CA ILE A 147 -8.08 -21.87 -9.24
C ILE A 147 -8.27 -23.37 -9.44
N ARG A 148 -9.28 -23.81 -10.22
CA ARG A 148 -9.50 -25.25 -10.47
C ARG A 148 -8.31 -25.93 -11.17
N GLY A 149 -7.52 -25.21 -11.97
CA GLY A 149 -6.36 -25.77 -12.69
C GLY A 149 -5.00 -25.61 -12.00
N VAL A 150 -4.85 -24.64 -11.09
CA VAL A 150 -3.53 -24.31 -10.50
C VAL A 150 -3.06 -25.37 -9.50
N ASN A 151 -3.98 -26.07 -8.81
CA ASN A 151 -3.61 -27.13 -7.87
C ASN A 151 -2.91 -28.32 -8.55
N ILE A 152 -3.22 -28.63 -9.83
CA ILE A 152 -2.59 -29.78 -10.52
C ILE A 152 -1.21 -29.39 -11.05
N ILE A 153 -1.06 -28.20 -11.62
CA ILE A 153 0.21 -27.78 -12.23
C ILE A 153 1.24 -27.34 -11.18
N GLN A 154 0.84 -26.68 -10.07
CA GLN A 154 1.79 -26.35 -9.00
C GLN A 154 2.35 -27.62 -8.33
N THR A 155 1.50 -28.64 -8.15
CA THR A 155 1.95 -29.94 -7.61
C THR A 155 2.91 -30.62 -8.59
N LEU A 156 2.64 -30.61 -9.90
CA LEU A 156 3.52 -31.24 -10.90
C LEU A 156 4.83 -30.48 -11.15
N THR A 157 4.81 -29.14 -11.10
CA THR A 157 6.05 -28.34 -11.21
C THR A 157 6.92 -28.43 -9.96
N GLN A 158 6.34 -28.69 -8.78
CA GLN A 158 7.10 -29.07 -7.58
C GLN A 158 7.72 -30.46 -7.69
N VAL A 159 7.07 -31.41 -8.38
CA VAL A 159 7.60 -32.78 -8.54
C VAL A 159 8.68 -32.89 -9.61
N LEU A 160 8.64 -32.05 -10.65
CA LEU A 160 9.56 -32.16 -11.80
C LEU A 160 10.72 -31.15 -11.82
N SER A 161 10.85 -30.25 -10.83
CA SER A 161 12.08 -29.44 -10.68
C SER A 161 13.11 -30.20 -9.84
N PRO A 162 14.29 -30.56 -10.38
CA PRO A 162 15.38 -31.13 -9.62
C PRO A 162 15.92 -30.10 -8.62
N ARG A 163 15.33 -30.10 -7.44
CA ARG A 163 15.90 -29.91 -6.11
C ARG A 163 17.38 -29.44 -6.08
N LEU A 164 17.59 -28.13 -6.22
CA LEU A 164 18.85 -27.48 -5.79
C LEU A 164 18.68 -25.99 -5.46
N GLU A 165 17.46 -25.57 -5.13
CA GLU A 165 17.28 -24.36 -4.32
C GLU A 165 16.71 -24.84 -2.98
N PRO A 166 17.37 -24.56 -1.84
CA PRO A 166 16.79 -24.84 -0.53
C PRO A 166 15.40 -24.22 -0.49
N GLU A 167 14.47 -24.80 0.26
CA GLU A 167 13.21 -24.15 0.58
C GLU A 167 13.51 -22.84 1.34
N LEU A 168 13.87 -21.81 0.58
CA LEU A 168 13.95 -20.44 1.02
C LEU A 168 12.54 -20.15 1.48
N THR A 169 12.37 -20.17 2.80
CA THR A 169 11.15 -19.84 3.52
C THR A 169 10.53 -18.65 2.81
N ARG A 170 9.50 -18.93 2.01
CA ARG A 170 8.93 -17.94 1.10
C ARG A 170 8.45 -16.79 1.95
N THR A 171 9.17 -15.67 1.89
CA THR A 171 8.90 -14.54 2.78
C THR A 171 7.53 -13.99 2.43
N LYS A 172 6.60 -14.08 3.38
CA LYS A 172 5.26 -13.50 3.24
C LYS A 172 5.37 -11.97 3.18
N CYS A 173 4.45 -11.34 2.47
CA CYS A 173 4.38 -9.89 2.46
C CYS A 173 3.83 -9.39 3.80
N VAL A 174 4.59 -8.56 4.51
CA VAL A 174 4.16 -8.00 5.79
C VAL A 174 3.19 -6.86 5.54
N LEU A 175 2.02 -6.89 6.17
CA LEU A 175 1.10 -5.76 6.15
C LEU A 175 1.32 -4.91 7.40
N SER A 176 1.45 -3.60 7.20
CA SER A 176 1.43 -2.57 8.24
C SER A 176 0.31 -1.59 7.92
N ILE A 177 -0.91 -1.98 8.28
CA ILE A 177 -2.13 -1.27 7.88
C ILE A 177 -3.10 -1.05 9.05
N ARG A 178 -3.95 -0.03 8.95
CA ARG A 178 -4.97 0.30 9.98
C ARG A 178 -6.38 -0.20 9.63
N SER A 179 -6.69 -0.27 8.34
CA SER A 179 -7.97 -0.78 7.85
C SER A 179 -7.76 -1.67 6.64
N PHE A 180 -8.37 -2.85 6.66
CA PHE A 180 -8.35 -3.78 5.55
C PHE A 180 -9.76 -4.04 5.06
N ARG A 181 -10.01 -3.80 3.77
CA ARG A 181 -11.34 -3.98 3.17
C ARG A 181 -11.30 -4.94 2.01
N ILE A 182 -12.28 -5.83 1.94
CA ILE A 182 -12.42 -6.84 0.91
C ILE A 182 -13.80 -6.70 0.30
N PHE A 183 -13.87 -6.33 -0.98
CA PHE A 183 -15.10 -6.05 -1.71
C PHE A 183 -15.26 -6.97 -2.92
N GLY A 184 -16.35 -7.74 -2.97
CA GLY A 184 -16.73 -8.53 -4.14
C GLY A 184 -15.72 -9.62 -4.53
N ASN A 185 -14.95 -10.13 -3.55
CA ASN A 185 -14.03 -11.24 -3.76
C ASN A 185 -14.68 -12.54 -3.31
N ASP A 186 -14.37 -13.64 -3.99
CA ASP A 186 -14.77 -14.98 -3.56
C ASP A 186 -13.92 -15.48 -2.37
N LEU A 187 -14.40 -16.51 -1.67
CA LEU A 187 -13.68 -17.07 -0.52
C LEU A 187 -12.30 -17.66 -0.87
N PRO A 188 -12.12 -18.37 -2.02
CA PRO A 188 -10.81 -18.81 -2.47
C PRO A 188 -9.75 -17.71 -2.60
N VAL A 189 -10.09 -16.54 -3.17
CA VAL A 189 -9.17 -15.38 -3.22
C VAL A 189 -8.76 -14.95 -1.83
N ILE A 190 -9.73 -14.83 -0.92
CA ILE A 190 -9.47 -14.32 0.44
C ILE A 190 -8.48 -15.26 1.14
N ARG A 191 -8.73 -16.58 1.10
CA ARG A 191 -7.83 -17.59 1.68
C ARG A 191 -6.46 -17.58 1.02
N TRP A 192 -6.41 -17.49 -0.31
CA TRP A 192 -5.15 -17.40 -1.03
C TRP A 192 -4.34 -16.18 -0.59
N PHE A 193 -4.98 -15.00 -0.50
CA PHE A 193 -4.33 -13.76 -0.09
C PHE A 193 -3.81 -13.84 1.34
N GLN A 194 -4.63 -14.35 2.28
CA GLN A 194 -4.24 -14.59 3.67
C GLN A 194 -2.97 -15.45 3.78
N ASN A 195 -2.82 -16.47 2.92
CA ASN A 195 -1.63 -17.31 2.91
C ASN A 195 -0.38 -16.60 2.37
N GLN A 196 -0.52 -15.53 1.58
CA GLN A 196 0.59 -14.76 1.02
C GLN A 196 1.06 -13.61 1.92
N VAL A 197 0.29 -13.24 2.95
CA VAL A 197 0.55 -12.07 3.78
C VAL A 197 0.77 -12.43 5.24
N ASP A 198 1.56 -11.62 5.91
CA ASP A 198 1.74 -11.64 7.36
C ASP A 198 1.04 -10.41 7.96
N MET A 199 0.08 -10.67 8.85
CA MET A 199 -0.70 -9.66 9.57
C MET A 199 -0.46 -9.70 11.08
N SER A 200 0.54 -10.44 11.56
CA SER A 200 0.80 -10.64 12.99
C SER A 200 1.04 -9.34 13.75
N SER A 201 1.65 -8.33 13.10
CA SER A 201 1.93 -7.01 13.69
C SER A 201 0.78 -5.99 13.55
N CYS A 202 -0.37 -6.40 13.00
CA CYS A 202 -1.41 -5.49 12.52
C CYS A 202 -2.62 -5.43 13.47
N GLN A 203 -2.91 -4.26 14.05
CA GLN A 203 -4.20 -3.99 14.69
C GLN A 203 -5.19 -3.45 13.65
N ILE A 204 -5.89 -4.36 12.96
CA ILE A 204 -6.67 -4.01 11.77
C ILE A 204 -8.17 -3.94 12.00
N ASN A 205 -8.77 -2.88 11.46
CA ASN A 205 -10.21 -2.82 11.21
C ASN A 205 -10.52 -3.58 9.91
N LEU A 206 -10.95 -4.84 10.04
CA LEU A 206 -11.34 -5.69 8.91
C LEU A 206 -12.79 -5.45 8.50
N MET A 207 -13.02 -5.28 7.20
CA MET A 207 -14.34 -5.16 6.62
C MET A 207 -14.46 -6.02 5.37
N ILE A 208 -15.36 -7.01 5.39
CA ILE A 208 -15.60 -7.89 4.26
C ILE A 208 -17.03 -7.64 3.75
N ARG A 209 -17.18 -7.31 2.46
CA ARG A 209 -18.47 -7.18 1.78
C ARG A 209 -18.43 -7.92 0.45
N GLY A 210 -19.41 -8.78 0.20
CA GLY A 210 -19.51 -9.50 -1.06
C GLY A 210 -20.74 -10.40 -1.08
N PRO A 211 -21.10 -10.90 -2.27
CA PRO A 211 -22.08 -11.97 -2.40
C PRO A 211 -21.40 -13.27 -1.97
N PHE A 212 -21.18 -13.41 -0.66
CA PHE A 212 -20.86 -14.72 -0.11
C PHE A 212 -22.15 -15.51 -0.21
N SER A 213 -22.22 -16.46 -1.15
CA SER A 213 -23.16 -17.56 -1.04
C SER A 213 -22.77 -18.34 0.21
N LEU A 214 -23.21 -17.84 1.36
CA LEU A 214 -23.25 -18.63 2.57
C LEU A 214 -24.28 -19.71 2.26
N ASP A 215 -23.83 -20.94 2.00
CA ASP A 215 -24.74 -22.08 1.92
C ASP A 215 -25.69 -21.97 3.11
N ASN A 216 -26.97 -21.75 2.81
CA ASN A 216 -27.98 -21.21 3.71
C ASN A 216 -28.16 -22.06 4.97
N ARG A 217 -27.33 -21.86 5.99
CA ARG A 217 -27.64 -22.12 7.40
C ARG A 217 -26.88 -21.11 8.24
N VAL A 218 -27.64 -20.14 8.76
CA VAL A 218 -27.21 -19.06 9.68
C VAL A 218 -26.64 -17.80 8.98
N SER A 219 -27.58 -16.90 8.64
CA SER A 219 -27.33 -15.47 8.45
C SER A 219 -26.89 -14.87 9.79
N SER A 220 -25.59 -14.63 9.95
CA SER A 220 -25.03 -13.80 11.02
C SER A 220 -23.71 -13.24 10.50
N GLY A 221 -23.46 -11.95 10.71
CA GLY A 221 -22.21 -11.29 10.31
C GLY A 221 -21.00 -12.12 10.73
N LEU A 222 -20.31 -12.70 9.74
CA LEU A 222 -19.11 -13.49 9.95
C LEU A 222 -18.01 -12.57 10.47
N THR A 223 -17.83 -12.56 11.78
CA THR A 223 -16.58 -12.13 12.38
C THR A 223 -15.59 -13.27 12.14
N LEU A 224 -14.97 -13.27 10.95
CA LEU A 224 -13.77 -14.05 10.70
C LEU A 224 -12.71 -13.55 11.66
N ARG A 225 -12.50 -14.26 12.78
CA ARG A 225 -11.30 -14.10 13.59
C ARG A 225 -10.13 -14.53 12.72
N LEU A 226 -9.44 -13.55 12.15
CA LEU A 226 -8.08 -13.72 11.66
C LEU A 226 -7.23 -14.03 12.89
N LEU A 227 -6.81 -15.29 13.03
CA LEU A 227 -5.74 -15.71 13.94
C LEU A 227 -4.39 -15.54 13.23
#